data_AF-A0A846ZWE8-F1
#
_entry.id   AF-A0A846ZWE8-F1
#
_cell.length_a   1.000
_cell.length_b   1.000
_cell.length_c   1.000
_cell.angle_alpha   90.00
_cell.angle_beta   90.00
_cell.angle_gamma   90.00
#
_symmetry.space_group_name_H-M   'P 1'
#
loop_
_entity.id
_entity.type
_entity.pdbx_description
1 polymer ?
#
loop_
_entity_poly.entity_id
_entity_poly.type
_entity_poly.pdbx_seq_one_letter_code
_entity_poly.pdbx_strand_id
1 'polypeptide(L)'
;PWVIKPLWSPFVDLLRTKRFWIIVMQLAIGGSLACVALTLPANNFVRYTLAMFWIMAFSSATHDIAADGFYMLGLSTPEQAAFVGVRTVFYRVATIASKGGLVILAGTLHQRGYPVASAWSVTFVVVGAFFLALCLYHFFILPRPEADRSAPLDKGRGVVSEYFRIITLFFRQKDILIIICFFLFYRFAEAQLVKMVAPFLLDAREKGGLGLSTAEVGWIYGTVGVVALMLGGLLGGYVIYRNGLKFWLWPMVIVMHLPDLAFVYLSHAQPENLWIIGAAVAFEQFGYGFGFTAYTMFMIMVSRGEYKTVFYAIGTGIMALGMMLPAMSSGWIQEKLGYIHFYYWILLTTIPSFIVTALVKIDPEYGKKASG
;
A
#
# COMPACT_ATOMS: atom_id res chain seq x y z
N PRO A 1 8.76 -9.28 -1.42
CA PRO A 1 7.73 -10.11 -2.10
C PRO A 1 6.79 -9.31 -3.00
N TRP A 2 6.22 -8.20 -2.55
CA TRP A 2 5.26 -7.41 -3.34
C TRP A 2 5.79 -6.89 -4.69
N VAL A 3 7.09 -6.62 -4.83
CA VAL A 3 7.72 -6.29 -6.13
C VAL A 3 7.75 -7.49 -7.08
N ILE A 4 7.87 -8.68 -6.53
CA ILE A 4 7.98 -9.96 -7.25
C ILE A 4 6.58 -10.58 -7.48
N LYS A 5 5.52 -9.98 -6.88
CA LYS A 5 4.10 -10.34 -7.04
C LYS A 5 3.69 -10.58 -8.51
N PRO A 6 4.16 -9.80 -9.51
CA PRO A 6 3.87 -10.08 -10.92
C PRO A 6 4.39 -11.42 -11.43
N LEU A 7 5.48 -11.96 -10.86
CA LEU A 7 6.09 -13.20 -11.34
C LEU A 7 5.26 -14.44 -11.01
N TRP A 8 4.45 -14.40 -9.94
CA TRP A 8 3.62 -15.54 -9.56
C TRP A 8 2.12 -15.28 -9.55
N SER A 9 1.67 -14.04 -9.77
CA SER A 9 0.25 -13.74 -9.86
C SER A 9 -0.49 -14.61 -10.87
N PRO A 10 0.04 -14.95 -12.06
CA PRO A 10 -0.74 -15.77 -12.98
C PRO A 10 -0.87 -17.21 -12.51
N PHE A 11 0.07 -17.76 -11.73
CA PHE A 11 -0.14 -19.08 -11.11
C PHE A 11 -1.32 -19.08 -10.14
N VAL A 12 -1.48 -18.00 -9.37
CA VAL A 12 -2.63 -17.83 -8.45
C VAL A 12 -3.93 -17.79 -9.25
N ASP A 13 -3.94 -17.11 -10.39
CA ASP A 13 -5.08 -16.96 -11.29
C ASP A 13 -5.44 -18.22 -12.08
N LEU A 14 -4.43 -18.99 -12.48
CA LEU A 14 -4.56 -20.17 -13.34
C LEU A 14 -4.90 -21.44 -12.56
N LEU A 15 -4.40 -21.57 -11.32
CA LEU A 15 -4.51 -22.84 -10.57
C LEU A 15 -5.87 -23.04 -9.90
N ARG A 16 -6.44 -22.02 -9.27
CA ARG A 16 -7.69 -22.12 -8.47
C ARG A 16 -8.42 -20.77 -8.38
N THR A 17 -9.62 -20.78 -7.80
CA THR A 17 -10.44 -19.59 -7.57
C THR A 17 -9.82 -18.66 -6.52
N LYS A 18 -10.18 -17.37 -6.58
CA LYS A 18 -9.66 -16.36 -5.65
C LYS A 18 -10.09 -16.64 -4.22
N ARG A 19 -11.34 -17.07 -4.04
CA ARG A 19 -11.87 -17.51 -2.75
C ARG A 19 -11.00 -18.59 -2.09
N PHE A 20 -10.56 -19.59 -2.86
CA PHE A 20 -9.70 -20.66 -2.34
C PHE A 20 -8.37 -20.11 -1.82
N TRP A 21 -7.70 -19.27 -2.61
CA TRP A 21 -6.43 -18.67 -2.23
C TRP A 21 -6.54 -17.74 -1.02
N ILE A 22 -7.63 -16.97 -0.89
CA ILE A 22 -7.89 -16.14 0.30
C ILE A 22 -7.88 -17.00 1.57
N ILE A 23 -8.64 -18.10 1.58
CA ILE A 23 -8.80 -18.97 2.75
C ILE A 23 -7.49 -19.71 3.06
N VAL A 24 -6.87 -20.33 2.06
CA VAL A 24 -5.63 -21.11 2.25
C VAL A 24 -4.49 -20.22 2.70
N MET A 25 -4.35 -19.01 2.14
CA MET A 25 -3.30 -18.09 2.58
C MET A 25 -3.57 -17.49 3.96
N GLN A 26 -4.83 -17.26 4.35
CA GLN A 26 -5.15 -16.86 5.74
C GLN A 26 -4.76 -17.95 6.74
N LEU A 27 -5.03 -19.22 6.40
CA LEU A 27 -4.60 -20.36 7.21
C LEU A 27 -3.05 -20.45 7.27
N ALA A 28 -2.36 -20.28 6.14
CA ALA A 28 -0.90 -20.31 6.09
C ALA A 28 -0.27 -19.16 6.89
N ILE A 29 -0.84 -17.95 6.86
CA ILE A 29 -0.40 -16.80 7.66
C ILE A 29 -0.62 -17.09 9.15
N GLY A 30 -1.81 -17.54 9.54
CA GLY A 30 -2.12 -17.90 10.93
C GLY A 30 -1.21 -19.01 11.46
N GLY A 31 -0.98 -20.05 10.66
CA GLY A 31 -0.05 -21.14 10.99
C GLY A 31 1.40 -20.66 11.10
N SER A 32 1.87 -19.79 10.20
CA SER A 32 3.21 -19.21 10.28
C SER A 32 3.41 -18.39 11.55
N LEU A 33 2.41 -17.58 11.94
CA LEU A 33 2.43 -16.80 13.19
C LEU A 33 2.45 -17.70 14.42
N ALA A 34 1.68 -18.78 14.43
CA ALA A 34 1.72 -19.78 15.49
C ALA A 34 3.09 -20.47 15.58
N CYS A 35 3.70 -20.83 14.45
CA CYS A 35 5.06 -21.38 14.41
C CYS A 35 6.11 -20.38 14.91
N VAL A 36 5.98 -19.09 14.60
CA VAL A 36 6.84 -18.03 15.16
C VAL A 36 6.71 -18.00 16.67
N ALA A 37 5.48 -18.02 17.20
CA ALA A 37 5.24 -18.04 18.63
C ALA A 37 5.90 -19.23 19.34
N LEU A 38 5.85 -20.42 18.75
CA LEU A 38 6.45 -21.64 19.32
C LEU A 38 7.98 -21.67 19.19
N THR A 39 8.55 -21.00 18.20
CA THR A 39 9.99 -21.03 17.93
C THR A 39 10.77 -19.91 18.63
N LEU A 40 10.09 -18.85 19.10
CA LEU A 40 10.67 -17.75 19.87
C LEU A 40 11.43 -18.20 21.14
N PRO A 41 10.94 -19.16 21.95
CA PRO A 41 11.66 -19.66 23.12
C PRO A 41 12.80 -20.65 22.80
N ALA A 42 13.01 -21.03 21.53
CA ALA A 42 13.97 -22.06 21.16
C ALA A 42 15.40 -21.52 20.96
N ASN A 43 16.41 -22.37 21.17
CA ASN A 43 17.83 -21.99 21.07
C ASN A 43 18.25 -21.41 19.70
N ASN A 44 17.57 -21.80 18.60
CA ASN A 44 17.84 -21.32 17.24
C ASN A 44 16.71 -20.43 16.69
N PHE A 45 16.08 -19.62 17.55
CA PHE A 45 14.89 -18.85 17.19
C PHE A 45 15.07 -17.99 15.93
N VAL A 46 16.24 -17.37 15.71
CA VAL A 46 16.48 -16.50 14.55
C VAL A 46 16.29 -17.27 13.24
N ARG A 47 16.87 -18.46 13.12
CA ARG A 47 16.78 -19.29 11.90
C ARG A 47 15.33 -19.70 11.63
N TYR A 48 14.61 -20.14 12.66
CA TYR A 48 13.23 -20.62 12.52
C TYR A 48 12.25 -19.48 12.25
N THR A 49 12.31 -18.41 13.04
CA THR A 49 11.44 -17.24 12.88
C THR A 49 11.65 -16.57 11.53
N LEU A 50 12.89 -16.46 11.05
CA LEU A 50 13.18 -15.93 9.72
C LEU A 50 12.57 -16.80 8.60
N ALA A 51 12.70 -18.13 8.70
CA ALA A 51 12.09 -19.04 7.74
C ALA A 51 10.56 -18.91 7.72
N MET A 52 9.93 -18.80 8.89
CA MET A 52 8.48 -18.60 9.00
C MET A 52 8.05 -17.23 8.49
N PHE A 53 8.82 -16.17 8.73
CA PHE A 53 8.56 -14.84 8.17
C PHE A 53 8.68 -14.82 6.65
N TRP A 54 9.59 -15.59 6.06
CA TRP A 54 9.66 -15.77 4.62
C TRP A 54 8.38 -16.40 4.06
N ILE A 55 7.94 -17.52 4.65
CA ILE A 55 6.69 -18.19 4.24
C ILE A 55 5.51 -17.23 4.39
N MET A 56 5.38 -16.57 5.54
CA MET A 56 4.34 -15.60 5.82
C MET A 56 4.33 -14.45 4.80
N ALA A 57 5.50 -13.95 4.40
CA ALA A 57 5.59 -12.85 3.45
C ALA A 57 5.18 -13.26 2.02
N PHE A 58 5.48 -14.50 1.60
CA PHE A 58 4.97 -15.07 0.35
C PHE A 58 3.46 -15.34 0.41
N SER A 59 2.97 -15.91 1.52
CA SER A 59 1.54 -16.14 1.73
C SER A 59 0.75 -14.83 1.76
N SER A 60 1.27 -13.79 2.41
CA SER A 60 0.67 -12.46 2.46
C SER A 60 0.59 -11.81 1.07
N ALA A 61 1.65 -11.89 0.27
CA ALA A 61 1.61 -11.34 -1.08
C ALA A 61 0.65 -12.11 -2.01
N THR A 62 0.53 -13.43 -1.83
CA THR A 62 -0.44 -14.27 -2.55
C THR A 62 -1.88 -13.99 -2.11
N HIS A 63 -2.10 -13.82 -0.80
CA HIS A 63 -3.38 -13.38 -0.24
C HIS A 63 -3.81 -12.04 -0.81
N ASP A 64 -2.89 -11.08 -0.90
CA ASP A 64 -3.14 -9.75 -1.45
C ASP A 64 -3.56 -9.83 -2.94
N ILE A 65 -2.90 -10.65 -3.78
CA ILE A 65 -3.34 -10.92 -5.16
C ILE A 65 -4.78 -11.48 -5.19
N ALA A 66 -5.07 -12.45 -4.33
CA ALA A 66 -6.37 -13.10 -4.33
C ALA A 66 -7.48 -12.17 -3.84
N ALA A 67 -7.24 -11.39 -2.79
CA ALA A 67 -8.16 -10.39 -2.26
C ALA A 67 -8.37 -9.24 -3.25
N ASP A 68 -7.32 -8.71 -3.87
CA ASP A 68 -7.38 -7.74 -4.97
C ASP A 68 -8.24 -8.24 -6.11
N GLY A 69 -7.97 -9.46 -6.54
CA GLY A 69 -8.68 -10.06 -7.66
C GLY A 69 -10.16 -10.29 -7.34
N PHE A 70 -10.44 -10.78 -6.14
CA PHE A 70 -11.80 -10.96 -5.65
C PHE A 70 -12.57 -9.63 -5.58
N TYR A 71 -11.92 -8.56 -5.11
CA TYR A 71 -12.48 -7.21 -5.10
C TYR A 71 -12.87 -6.72 -6.51
N MET A 72 -12.00 -6.93 -7.50
CA MET A 72 -12.27 -6.56 -8.89
C MET A 72 -13.29 -7.46 -9.60
N LEU A 73 -13.53 -8.68 -9.08
CA LEU A 73 -14.51 -9.62 -9.62
C LEU A 73 -15.89 -9.44 -8.97
N GLY A 74 -15.93 -9.10 -7.69
CA GLY A 74 -17.16 -9.03 -6.90
C GLY A 74 -17.91 -7.70 -6.97
N LEU A 75 -17.29 -6.62 -7.46
CA LEU A 75 -17.88 -5.28 -7.49
C LEU A 75 -17.88 -4.68 -8.90
N SER A 76 -18.92 -3.89 -9.20
CA SER A 76 -19.01 -3.08 -10.43
C SER A 76 -18.04 -1.88 -10.41
N THR A 77 -17.73 -1.27 -11.57
CA THR A 77 -16.79 -0.12 -11.63
C THR A 77 -17.21 1.04 -10.69
N PRO A 78 -18.48 1.46 -10.62
CA PRO A 78 -18.88 2.54 -9.71
C PRO A 78 -18.74 2.15 -8.23
N GLU A 79 -19.03 0.90 -7.87
CA GLU A 79 -18.83 0.39 -6.51
C GLU A 79 -17.34 0.31 -6.16
N GLN A 80 -16.49 -0.09 -7.09
CA GLN A 80 -15.04 -0.09 -6.89
C GLN A 80 -14.51 1.32 -6.56
N ALA A 81 -15.08 2.38 -7.14
CA ALA A 81 -14.73 3.76 -6.80
C ALA A 81 -15.21 4.16 -5.40
N ALA A 82 -16.37 3.68 -4.95
CA ALA A 82 -16.90 3.95 -3.62
C ALA A 82 -16.13 3.19 -2.52
N PHE A 83 -15.79 1.92 -2.76
CA PHE A 83 -15.15 1.06 -1.77
C PHE A 83 -13.63 1.17 -1.71
N VAL A 84 -12.96 1.81 -2.68
CA VAL A 84 -11.50 2.01 -2.64
C VAL A 84 -11.07 2.82 -1.41
N GLY A 85 -11.87 3.82 -1.03
CA GLY A 85 -11.66 4.61 0.18
C GLY A 85 -11.80 3.75 1.44
N VAL A 86 -12.85 2.94 1.52
CA VAL A 86 -13.09 2.00 2.64
C VAL A 86 -11.93 1.02 2.79
N ARG A 87 -11.45 0.44 1.69
CA ARG A 87 -10.28 -0.45 1.71
C ARG A 87 -9.03 0.24 2.26
N THR A 88 -8.81 1.50 1.85
CA THR A 88 -7.70 2.32 2.36
C THR A 88 -7.83 2.51 3.87
N VAL A 89 -9.03 2.79 4.38
CA VAL A 89 -9.31 2.89 5.83
C VAL A 89 -8.93 1.59 6.55
N PHE A 90 -9.41 0.43 6.12
CA PHE A 90 -9.10 -0.84 6.77
C PHE A 90 -7.60 -1.18 6.73
N TYR A 91 -6.91 -0.86 5.62
CA TYR A 91 -5.46 -1.01 5.54
C TYR A 91 -4.73 -0.15 6.60
N ARG A 92 -5.23 1.06 6.87
CA ARG A 92 -4.66 1.95 7.90
C ARG A 92 -4.98 1.49 9.31
N VAL A 93 -6.21 1.05 9.58
CA VAL A 93 -6.57 0.42 10.86
C VAL A 93 -5.66 -0.78 11.14
N ALA A 94 -5.43 -1.64 10.13
CA ALA A 94 -4.51 -2.76 10.25
C ALA A 94 -3.06 -2.30 10.52
N THR A 95 -2.61 -1.21 9.89
CA THR A 95 -1.27 -0.65 10.11
C THR A 95 -1.11 -0.11 11.55
N ILE A 96 -2.10 0.63 12.06
CA ILE A 96 -2.10 1.14 13.45
C ILE A 96 -2.12 -0.03 14.44
N ALA A 97 -3.02 -0.99 14.25
CA ALA A 97 -3.13 -2.17 15.10
C ALA A 97 -1.81 -2.99 15.11
N SER A 98 -1.17 -3.14 13.95
CA SER A 98 0.07 -3.91 13.81
C SER A 98 1.28 -3.20 14.42
N LYS A 99 1.46 -1.90 14.16
CA LYS A 99 2.63 -1.13 14.65
C LYS A 99 2.50 -0.68 16.10
N GLY A 100 1.30 -0.30 16.52
CA GLY A 100 1.03 0.19 17.87
C GLY A 100 0.44 -0.90 18.76
N GLY A 101 -0.71 -1.46 18.38
CA GLY A 101 -1.47 -2.40 19.20
C GLY A 101 -0.68 -3.64 19.63
N LEU A 102 0.05 -4.27 18.70
CA LEU A 102 0.87 -5.44 19.01
C LEU A 102 2.04 -5.13 19.95
N VAL A 103 2.67 -3.97 19.76
CA VAL A 103 3.79 -3.53 20.61
C VAL A 103 3.30 -3.19 22.01
N ILE A 104 2.14 -2.53 22.14
CA ILE A 104 1.50 -2.26 23.43
C ILE A 104 1.19 -3.58 24.14
N LEU A 105 0.58 -4.55 23.46
CA LEU A 105 0.27 -5.85 24.05
C LEU A 105 1.53 -6.57 24.56
N ALA A 106 2.57 -6.65 23.72
CA ALA A 106 3.85 -7.26 24.12
C ALA A 106 4.50 -6.50 25.29
N GLY A 107 4.47 -5.16 25.27
CA GLY A 107 5.00 -4.31 26.33
C GLY A 107 4.27 -4.46 27.66
N THR A 108 2.94 -4.48 27.66
CA THR A 108 2.13 -4.70 28.86
C THR A 108 2.35 -6.10 29.44
N LEU A 109 2.48 -7.14 28.60
CA LEU A 109 2.83 -8.49 29.07
C LEU A 109 4.21 -8.50 29.72
N HIS A 110 5.20 -7.82 29.13
CA HIS A 110 6.53 -7.72 29.71
C HIS A 110 6.51 -7.00 31.07
N GLN A 111 5.78 -5.89 31.19
CA GLN A 111 5.60 -5.17 32.46
C GLN A 111 4.93 -6.02 33.55
N ARG A 112 4.07 -6.98 33.17
CA ARG A 112 3.45 -7.95 34.08
C ARG A 112 4.40 -9.08 34.51
N GLY A 113 5.69 -9.02 34.14
CA GLY A 113 6.72 -9.97 34.56
C GLY A 113 7.01 -11.08 33.55
N TYR A 114 6.39 -11.07 32.36
CA TYR A 114 6.73 -12.07 31.34
C TYR A 114 8.11 -11.78 30.72
N PRO A 115 8.94 -12.81 30.47
CA PRO A 115 10.13 -12.67 29.65
C PRO A 115 9.76 -12.11 28.26
N VAL A 116 10.66 -11.31 27.67
CA VAL A 116 10.42 -10.66 26.37
C VAL A 116 10.01 -11.67 25.29
N ALA A 117 10.68 -12.82 25.23
CA ALA A 117 10.37 -13.88 24.27
C ALA A 117 8.94 -14.44 24.47
N SER A 118 8.53 -14.67 25.72
CA SER A 118 7.19 -15.17 26.05
C SER A 118 6.10 -14.14 25.79
N ALA A 119 6.37 -12.85 26.07
CA ALA A 119 5.45 -11.76 25.77
C ALA A 119 5.16 -11.67 24.26
N TRP A 120 6.20 -11.72 23.43
CA TRP A 120 6.04 -11.75 21.97
C TRP A 120 5.40 -13.04 21.46
N SER A 121 5.73 -14.19 22.07
CA SER A 121 5.09 -15.48 21.73
C SER A 121 3.57 -15.39 21.91
N VAL A 122 3.09 -14.89 23.06
CA VAL A 122 1.66 -14.68 23.31
C VAL A 122 1.05 -13.70 22.31
N THR A 123 1.71 -12.58 22.03
CA THR A 123 1.25 -11.62 21.01
C THR A 123 1.07 -12.29 19.65
N PHE A 124 2.02 -13.10 19.19
CA PHE A 124 1.91 -13.81 17.91
C PHE A 124 0.83 -14.90 17.91
N VAL A 125 0.59 -15.59 19.04
CA VAL A 125 -0.55 -16.50 19.18
C VAL A 125 -1.87 -15.77 19.03
N VAL A 126 -2.03 -14.61 19.68
CA VAL A 126 -3.26 -13.80 19.60
C VAL A 126 -3.53 -13.37 18.16
N VAL A 127 -2.51 -12.90 17.44
CA VAL A 127 -2.66 -12.52 16.02
C VAL A 127 -2.92 -13.74 15.14
N GLY A 128 -2.24 -14.87 15.38
CA GLY A 128 -2.48 -16.12 14.67
C GLY A 128 -3.92 -16.61 14.83
N ALA A 129 -4.46 -16.57 16.05
CA ALA A 129 -5.84 -16.91 16.36
C ALA A 129 -6.83 -15.95 15.67
N PHE A 130 -6.53 -14.65 15.61
CA PHE A 130 -7.33 -13.68 14.87
C PHE A 130 -7.38 -14.01 13.37
N PHE A 131 -6.24 -14.34 12.74
CA PHE A 131 -6.22 -14.76 11.33
C PHE A 131 -6.97 -16.09 11.10
N LEU A 132 -6.91 -17.02 12.05
CA LEU A 132 -7.68 -18.26 12.00
C LEU A 132 -9.19 -17.99 12.09
N ALA A 133 -9.61 -17.10 12.98
CA ALA A 133 -11.00 -16.67 13.09
C ALA A 133 -11.49 -16.01 11.78
N LEU A 134 -10.68 -15.14 11.17
CA LEU A 134 -10.98 -14.57 9.85
C LEU A 134 -11.05 -15.64 8.75
N CYS A 135 -10.17 -16.64 8.78
CA CYS A 135 -10.20 -17.77 7.85
C CYS A 135 -11.53 -18.52 7.94
N LEU A 136 -11.97 -18.86 9.16
CA LEU A 136 -13.26 -19.52 9.39
C LEU A 136 -14.43 -18.63 8.96
N TYR A 137 -14.41 -17.35 9.32
CA TYR A 137 -15.42 -16.39 8.91
C TYR A 137 -15.57 -16.30 7.39
N HIS A 138 -14.46 -16.11 6.65
CA HIS A 138 -14.49 -16.06 5.19
C HIS A 138 -14.81 -17.42 4.56
N PHE A 139 -14.48 -18.54 5.22
CA PHE A 139 -14.89 -19.85 4.73
C PHE A 139 -16.42 -19.99 4.64
N PHE A 140 -17.18 -19.38 5.56
CA PHE A 140 -18.65 -19.43 5.53
C PHE A 140 -19.29 -18.28 4.74
N ILE A 141 -18.80 -17.05 4.90
CA ILE A 141 -19.52 -15.85 4.45
C ILE A 141 -19.05 -15.35 3.08
N LEU A 142 -17.84 -15.68 2.63
CA LEU A 142 -17.31 -15.11 1.38
C LEU A 142 -18.18 -15.57 0.19
N PRO A 143 -18.77 -14.62 -0.58
CA PRO A 143 -19.65 -14.95 -1.69
C PRO A 143 -18.90 -15.73 -2.77
N ARG A 144 -19.67 -16.36 -3.67
CA ARG A 144 -19.15 -17.13 -4.81
C ARG A 144 -19.53 -16.40 -6.11
N PRO A 145 -18.79 -15.35 -6.52
CA PRO A 145 -19.08 -14.65 -7.77
C PRO A 145 -19.03 -15.62 -8.95
N GLU A 146 -20.00 -15.56 -9.86
CA GLU A 146 -20.03 -16.43 -11.05
C GLU A 146 -18.82 -16.22 -11.97
N ALA A 147 -18.23 -15.01 -11.91
CA ALA A 147 -17.01 -14.61 -12.59
C ALA A 147 -15.72 -15.07 -11.90
N ASP A 148 -15.76 -15.58 -10.65
CA ASP A 148 -14.60 -16.17 -9.96
C ASP A 148 -14.34 -17.59 -10.49
N ARG A 149 -13.94 -17.65 -11.75
CA ARG A 149 -13.46 -18.85 -12.44
C ARG A 149 -11.97 -18.69 -12.69
N SER A 150 -11.23 -19.80 -12.65
CA SER A 150 -9.84 -19.80 -13.11
C SER A 150 -9.78 -19.28 -14.54
N ALA A 151 -8.74 -18.48 -14.86
CA ALA A 151 -8.57 -17.93 -16.19
C ALA A 151 -8.57 -19.07 -17.24
N PRO A 152 -9.20 -18.88 -18.41
CA PRO A 152 -9.29 -19.93 -19.41
C PRO A 152 -7.90 -20.38 -19.85
N LEU A 153 -7.54 -21.63 -19.51
CA LEU A 153 -6.34 -22.28 -20.02
C LEU A 153 -6.66 -22.84 -21.41
N ASP A 154 -5.90 -22.41 -22.41
CA ASP A 154 -5.82 -23.15 -23.66
C ASP A 154 -5.19 -24.52 -23.36
N LYS A 155 -6.01 -25.58 -23.39
CA LYS A 155 -5.64 -26.94 -22.97
C LYS A 155 -4.47 -27.51 -23.79
N GLY A 156 -4.12 -26.89 -24.92
CA GLY A 156 -2.99 -27.26 -25.78
C GLY A 156 -1.64 -26.62 -25.41
N ARG A 157 -1.58 -25.68 -24.45
CA ARG A 157 -0.34 -24.96 -24.08
C ARG A 157 0.01 -25.16 -22.60
N GLY A 158 1.29 -25.33 -22.31
CA GLY A 158 1.78 -25.42 -20.93
C GLY A 158 1.56 -24.12 -20.15
N VAL A 159 1.30 -24.23 -18.85
CA VAL A 159 1.01 -23.12 -17.92
C VAL A 159 2.04 -21.97 -18.01
N VAL A 160 3.32 -22.32 -18.20
CA VAL A 160 4.41 -21.34 -18.32
C VAL A 160 4.36 -20.57 -19.64
N SER A 161 4.00 -21.22 -20.75
CA SER A 161 3.87 -20.56 -22.05
C SER A 161 2.71 -19.55 -22.04
N GLU A 162 1.62 -19.93 -21.38
CA GLU A 162 0.45 -19.07 -21.23
C GLU A 162 0.74 -17.87 -20.30
N TYR A 163 1.51 -18.08 -19.23
CA TYR A 163 2.04 -17.01 -18.39
C TYR A 163 2.80 -15.94 -19.20
N PHE A 164 3.78 -16.35 -20.00
CA PHE A 164 4.57 -15.40 -20.80
C PHE A 164 3.72 -14.70 -21.86
N ARG A 165 2.70 -15.39 -22.41
CA ARG A 165 1.73 -14.79 -23.32
C ARG A 165 0.96 -13.66 -22.64
N ILE A 166 0.39 -13.89 -21.46
CA ILE A 166 -0.41 -12.88 -20.73
C ILE A 166 0.46 -11.68 -20.34
N ILE A 167 1.68 -11.90 -19.87
CA ILE A 167 2.62 -10.80 -19.60
C ILE A 167 2.91 -10.01 -20.87
N THR A 168 3.18 -10.69 -21.98
CA THR A 168 3.42 -10.03 -23.27
C THR A 168 2.20 -9.23 -23.72
N LEU A 169 0.98 -9.69 -23.44
CA LEU A 169 -0.25 -8.94 -23.73
C LEU A 169 -0.33 -7.63 -22.93
N PHE A 170 0.07 -7.64 -21.66
CA PHE A 170 0.16 -6.40 -20.87
C PHE A 170 1.12 -5.40 -21.54
N PHE A 171 2.31 -5.87 -21.94
CA PHE A 171 3.31 -5.00 -22.57
C PHE A 171 2.98 -4.59 -24.02
N ARG A 172 1.96 -5.19 -24.64
CA ARG A 172 1.46 -4.83 -25.98
C ARG A 172 0.29 -3.85 -25.94
N GLN A 173 -0.17 -3.43 -24.76
CA GLN A 173 -1.23 -2.44 -24.66
C GLN A 173 -0.83 -1.11 -25.32
N LYS A 174 -1.82 -0.44 -25.91
CA LYS A 174 -1.63 0.92 -26.45
C LYS A 174 -1.18 1.85 -25.33
N ASP A 175 -0.23 2.74 -25.63
CA ASP A 175 0.31 3.72 -24.68
C ASP A 175 1.01 3.08 -23.44
N ILE A 176 1.47 1.83 -23.52
CA ILE A 176 2.12 1.11 -22.40
C ILE A 176 3.29 1.87 -21.78
N LEU A 177 4.11 2.56 -22.57
CA LEU A 177 5.24 3.33 -22.05
C LEU A 177 4.76 4.44 -21.12
N ILE A 178 3.67 5.11 -21.49
CA ILE A 178 3.03 6.17 -20.68
C ILE A 178 2.46 5.56 -19.39
N ILE A 179 1.82 4.39 -19.49
CA ILE A 179 1.28 3.67 -18.33
C ILE A 179 2.40 3.29 -17.34
N ILE A 180 3.51 2.73 -17.83
CA ILE A 180 4.66 2.35 -17.00
C ILE A 180 5.29 3.60 -16.38
N CYS A 181 5.51 4.66 -17.17
CA CYS A 181 6.01 5.93 -16.66
C CYS A 181 5.08 6.49 -15.58
N PHE A 182 3.76 6.44 -15.77
CA PHE A 182 2.81 6.87 -14.75
C PHE A 182 2.95 6.02 -13.48
N PHE A 183 3.04 4.70 -13.60
CA PHE A 183 3.20 3.83 -12.44
C PHE A 183 4.49 4.08 -11.66
N LEU A 184 5.58 4.40 -12.35
CA LEU A 184 6.88 4.69 -11.73
C LEU A 184 6.98 6.11 -11.17
N PHE A 185 6.48 7.11 -11.91
CA PHE A 185 6.79 8.52 -11.64
C PHE A 185 5.69 9.30 -10.93
N TYR A 186 4.42 8.88 -10.98
CA TYR A 186 3.32 9.63 -10.32
C TYR A 186 3.54 9.84 -8.82
N ARG A 187 4.28 8.93 -8.17
CA ARG A 187 4.55 8.93 -6.73
C ARG A 187 6.05 9.11 -6.42
N PHE A 188 6.82 9.61 -7.37
CA PHE A 188 8.28 9.59 -7.28
C PHE A 188 8.83 10.51 -6.17
N ALA A 189 8.32 11.75 -6.09
CA ALA A 189 8.63 12.67 -4.99
C ALA A 189 8.18 12.09 -3.64
N GLU A 190 6.93 11.64 -3.59
CA GLU A 190 6.29 11.08 -2.40
C GLU A 190 7.04 9.87 -1.83
N ALA A 191 7.53 8.98 -2.69
CA ALA A 191 8.30 7.82 -2.29
C ALA A 191 9.58 8.17 -1.52
N GLN A 192 10.22 9.28 -1.89
CA GLN A 192 11.39 9.80 -1.19
C GLN A 192 10.99 10.53 0.10
N LEU A 193 9.94 11.37 0.02
CA LEU A 193 9.44 12.16 1.14
C LEU A 193 9.08 11.28 2.34
N VAL A 194 8.18 10.31 2.15
CA VAL A 194 7.64 9.45 3.23
C VAL A 194 8.76 8.75 4.02
N LYS A 195 9.85 8.38 3.34
CA LYS A 195 10.97 7.70 3.99
C LYS A 195 11.76 8.64 4.92
N MET A 196 11.81 9.92 4.60
CA MET A 196 12.55 10.95 5.33
C MET A 196 11.72 11.73 6.35
N VAL A 197 10.38 11.66 6.31
CA VAL A 197 9.52 12.33 7.31
C VAL A 197 9.87 11.90 8.74
N ALA A 198 9.95 10.60 9.03
CA ALA A 198 10.22 10.13 10.39
C ALA A 198 11.59 10.57 10.92
N PRO A 199 12.71 10.42 10.18
CA PRO A 199 13.99 11.01 10.54
C PRO A 199 13.93 12.52 10.77
N PHE A 200 13.30 13.28 9.85
CA PHE A 200 13.20 14.73 9.96
C PHE A 200 12.45 15.20 11.23
N LEU A 201 11.36 14.53 11.59
CA LEU A 201 10.59 14.87 12.78
C LEU A 201 11.38 14.60 14.08
N LEU A 202 12.16 13.51 14.12
CA LEU A 202 12.88 13.04 15.31
C LEU A 202 14.28 13.66 15.47
N ASP A 203 14.98 13.95 14.38
CA ASP A 203 16.36 14.43 14.43
C ASP A 203 16.46 15.78 15.16
N ALA A 204 17.58 15.95 15.85
CA ALA A 204 17.88 17.18 16.58
C ALA A 204 17.84 18.41 15.65
N ARG A 205 17.41 19.54 16.22
CA ARG A 205 17.32 20.83 15.50
C ARG A 205 18.66 21.28 14.92
N GLU A 206 19.75 20.97 15.61
CA GLU A 206 21.13 21.21 15.16
C GLU A 206 21.47 20.52 13.84
N LYS A 207 20.84 19.38 13.56
CA LYS A 207 20.98 18.63 12.30
C LYS A 207 19.99 19.07 11.22
N GLY A 208 19.11 20.04 11.52
CA GLY A 208 18.04 20.49 10.63
C GLY A 208 16.72 19.75 10.80
N GLY A 209 16.56 18.90 11.82
CA GLY A 209 15.29 18.25 12.16
C GLY A 209 14.40 19.10 13.07
N LEU A 210 13.27 18.55 13.53
CA LEU A 210 12.34 19.26 14.45
C LEU A 210 12.55 18.92 15.94
N GLY A 211 13.30 17.87 16.25
CA GLY A 211 13.63 17.44 17.61
C GLY A 211 12.44 16.95 18.42
N LEU A 212 11.40 16.40 17.76
CA LEU A 212 10.22 15.90 18.45
C LEU A 212 10.52 14.60 19.21
N SER A 213 9.83 14.40 20.32
CA SER A 213 9.82 13.13 21.01
C SER A 213 9.11 12.06 20.18
N THR A 214 9.45 10.79 20.44
CA THR A 214 8.78 9.64 19.81
C THR A 214 7.28 9.61 20.10
N ALA A 215 6.85 10.10 21.27
CA ALA A 215 5.45 10.23 21.64
C ALA A 215 4.72 11.27 20.80
N GLU A 216 5.32 12.45 20.60
CA GLU A 216 4.75 13.52 19.76
C GLU A 216 4.65 13.09 18.29
N VAL A 217 5.70 12.45 17.76
CA VAL A 217 5.67 11.88 16.40
C VAL A 217 4.59 10.80 16.29
N GLY A 218 4.44 9.96 17.30
CA GLY A 218 3.37 8.96 17.37
C GLY A 218 1.97 9.59 17.34
N TRP A 219 1.77 10.69 18.06
CA TRP A 219 0.50 11.43 18.06
C TRP A 219 0.23 12.11 16.72
N ILE A 220 1.18 12.92 16.24
CA ILE A 220 1.04 13.71 15.00
C ILE A 220 0.95 12.80 13.79
N TYR A 221 1.93 11.93 13.58
CA TYR A 221 1.99 11.12 12.37
C TYR A 221 1.10 9.87 12.46
N GLY A 222 1.03 9.25 13.64
CA GLY A 222 0.28 8.02 13.86
C GLY A 222 -1.23 8.22 14.05
N THR A 223 -1.67 9.35 14.60
CA THR A 223 -3.10 9.63 14.80
C THR A 223 -3.59 10.68 13.81
N VAL A 224 -3.08 11.91 13.90
CA VAL A 224 -3.57 13.03 13.06
C VAL A 224 -3.32 12.74 11.57
N GLY A 225 -2.12 12.30 11.22
CA GLY A 225 -1.76 11.93 9.86
C GLY A 225 -2.64 10.80 9.30
N VAL A 226 -2.87 9.74 10.08
CA VAL A 226 -3.70 8.63 9.61
C VAL A 226 -5.17 9.02 9.41
N VAL A 227 -5.74 9.82 10.32
CA VAL A 227 -7.11 10.33 10.17
C VAL A 227 -7.22 11.19 8.92
N ALA A 228 -6.27 12.11 8.72
CA ALA A 228 -6.25 12.99 7.55
C ALA A 228 -6.14 12.20 6.24
N LEU A 229 -5.26 11.20 6.20
CA LEU A 229 -5.10 10.28 5.08
C LEU A 229 -6.37 9.52 4.72
N MET A 230 -7.08 9.03 5.74
CA MET A 230 -8.35 8.33 5.57
C MET A 230 -9.42 9.26 4.99
N LEU A 231 -9.53 10.48 5.50
CA LEU A 231 -10.45 11.49 4.98
C LEU A 231 -10.12 11.84 3.52
N GLY A 232 -8.84 12.01 3.19
CA GLY A 232 -8.37 12.26 1.83
C GLY A 232 -8.75 11.14 0.86
N GLY A 233 -8.51 9.88 1.24
CA GLY A 233 -8.85 8.72 0.41
C GLY A 233 -10.36 8.53 0.21
N LEU A 234 -11.15 8.69 1.27
CA LEU A 234 -12.62 8.62 1.18
C LEU A 234 -13.19 9.72 0.30
N LEU A 235 -12.74 10.97 0.50
CA LEU A 235 -13.16 12.10 -0.32
C LEU A 235 -12.73 11.89 -1.77
N GLY A 236 -11.51 11.39 -2.00
CA GLY A 236 -10.99 11.07 -3.34
C GLY A 236 -11.87 10.09 -4.10
N GLY A 237 -12.28 9.00 -3.45
CA GLY A 237 -13.19 8.00 -4.04
C GLY A 237 -14.56 8.60 -4.36
N TYR A 238 -15.12 9.38 -3.43
CA TYR A 238 -16.41 10.03 -3.60
C TYR A 238 -16.43 11.07 -4.74
N VAL A 239 -15.40 11.92 -4.86
CA VAL A 239 -15.37 12.93 -5.90
C VAL A 239 -15.14 12.33 -7.29
N ILE A 240 -14.31 11.28 -7.40
CA ILE A 240 -14.15 10.51 -8.65
C ILE A 240 -15.48 9.86 -9.03
N TYR A 241 -16.19 9.26 -8.07
CA TYR A 241 -17.52 8.67 -8.31
C TYR A 241 -18.51 9.70 -8.91
N ARG A 242 -18.42 10.96 -8.48
CA ARG A 242 -19.34 12.02 -8.91
C ARG A 242 -19.01 12.60 -10.29
N ASN A 243 -17.75 12.93 -10.57
CA ASN A 243 -17.37 13.67 -11.79
C ASN A 243 -16.41 12.91 -12.72
N GLY A 244 -16.01 11.70 -12.34
CA GLY A 244 -15.10 10.85 -13.10
C GLY A 244 -13.62 11.12 -12.81
N LEU A 245 -12.76 10.17 -13.19
CA LEU A 245 -11.32 10.24 -12.95
C LEU A 245 -10.64 11.31 -13.80
N LYS A 246 -11.05 11.50 -15.06
CA LYS A 246 -10.41 12.44 -15.99
C LYS A 246 -10.43 13.88 -15.49
N PHE A 247 -11.54 14.30 -14.87
CA PHE A 247 -11.68 15.66 -14.32
C PHE A 247 -10.84 15.82 -13.05
N TRP A 248 -10.88 14.85 -12.14
CA TRP A 248 -10.23 14.95 -10.84
C TRP A 248 -8.74 14.65 -10.83
N LEU A 249 -8.19 14.02 -11.87
CA LEU A 249 -6.77 13.66 -11.94
C LEU A 249 -5.84 14.87 -11.70
N TRP A 250 -6.13 16.00 -12.33
CA TRP A 250 -5.32 17.23 -12.22
C TRP A 250 -5.40 17.88 -10.82
N PRO A 251 -6.60 18.15 -10.27
CA PRO A 251 -6.71 18.60 -8.88
C PRO A 251 -6.03 17.64 -7.90
N MET A 252 -6.14 16.32 -8.12
CA MET A 252 -5.56 15.31 -7.25
C MET A 252 -4.03 15.30 -7.24
N VAL A 253 -3.37 15.41 -8.40
CA VAL A 253 -1.91 15.48 -8.44
C VAL A 253 -1.38 16.77 -7.80
N ILE A 254 -2.10 17.89 -7.96
CA ILE A 254 -1.75 19.16 -7.31
C ILE A 254 -1.88 19.03 -5.80
N VAL A 255 -3.03 18.56 -5.30
CA VAL A 255 -3.29 18.39 -3.87
C VAL A 255 -2.35 17.36 -3.23
N MET A 256 -1.86 16.39 -4.00
CA MET A 256 -0.87 15.43 -3.52
C MET A 256 0.52 16.03 -3.31
N HIS A 257 0.95 16.97 -4.16
CA HIS A 257 2.31 17.55 -4.12
C HIS A 257 2.40 18.93 -3.48
N LEU A 258 1.29 19.68 -3.42
CA LEU A 258 1.25 20.98 -2.75
C LEU A 258 1.71 20.91 -1.27
N PRO A 259 1.38 19.86 -0.50
CA PRO A 259 1.86 19.74 0.87
C PRO A 259 3.37 19.58 1.02
N ASP A 260 4.11 19.24 -0.03
CA ASP A 260 5.58 19.19 -0.01
C ASP A 260 6.18 20.56 0.36
N LEU A 261 5.48 21.66 0.01
CA LEU A 261 5.83 23.02 0.40
C LEU A 261 5.74 23.24 1.91
N ALA A 262 4.84 22.52 2.61
CA ALA A 262 4.74 22.60 4.06
C ALA A 262 6.01 22.04 4.72
N PHE A 263 6.63 21.00 4.15
CA PHE A 263 7.90 20.48 4.64
C PHE A 263 9.08 21.41 4.35
N VAL A 264 9.08 22.13 3.22
CA VAL A 264 10.04 23.22 2.98
C VAL A 264 9.90 24.32 4.04
N TYR A 265 8.67 24.71 4.36
CA TYR A 265 8.43 25.68 5.44
C TYR A 265 8.93 25.15 6.80
N LEU A 266 8.57 23.91 7.16
CA LEU A 266 9.00 23.29 8.41
C LEU A 266 10.52 23.18 8.52
N SER A 267 11.23 22.91 7.41
CA SER A 267 12.68 22.78 7.43
C SER A 267 13.41 24.12 7.63
N HIS A 268 12.80 25.25 7.25
CA HIS A 268 13.38 26.58 7.45
C HIS A 268 12.97 27.20 8.78
N ALA A 269 11.67 27.15 9.10
CA ALA A 269 11.13 27.80 10.28
C ALA A 269 11.37 27.00 11.56
N GLN A 270 11.53 25.66 11.46
CA GLN A 270 11.66 24.73 12.58
C GLN A 270 10.76 25.11 13.78
N PRO A 271 9.44 25.26 13.59
CA PRO A 271 8.56 25.74 14.66
C PRO A 271 8.57 24.79 15.86
N GLU A 272 8.44 25.31 17.08
CA GLU A 272 8.24 24.50 18.29
C GLU A 272 6.77 24.13 18.51
N ASN A 273 5.86 24.85 17.86
CA ASN A 273 4.44 24.66 18.02
C ASN A 273 3.97 23.37 17.34
N LEU A 274 3.63 22.36 18.15
CA LEU A 274 3.12 21.06 17.72
C LEU A 274 1.86 21.16 16.86
N TRP A 275 1.04 22.19 17.02
CA TRP A 275 -0.15 22.39 16.19
C TRP A 275 0.19 22.74 14.74
N ILE A 276 1.25 23.54 14.53
CA ILE A 276 1.72 23.91 13.19
C ILE A 276 2.30 22.66 12.49
N ILE A 277 3.13 21.90 13.20
CA ILE A 277 3.70 20.66 12.68
C ILE A 277 2.58 19.64 12.40
N GLY A 278 1.64 19.50 13.34
CA GLY A 278 0.47 18.63 13.21
C GLY A 278 -0.40 18.98 12.01
N ALA A 279 -0.67 20.27 11.79
CA ALA A 279 -1.44 20.74 10.64
C ALA A 279 -0.72 20.49 9.31
N ALA A 280 0.60 20.70 9.25
CA ALA A 280 1.40 20.42 8.06
C ALA A 280 1.39 18.92 7.70
N VAL A 281 1.59 18.05 8.71
CA VAL A 281 1.51 16.58 8.52
C VAL A 281 0.09 16.15 8.14
N ALA A 282 -0.94 16.74 8.75
CA ALA A 282 -2.33 16.45 8.39
C ALA A 282 -2.60 16.82 6.93
N PHE A 283 -2.15 17.99 6.50
CA PHE A 283 -2.35 18.47 5.13
C PHE A 283 -1.63 17.58 4.11
N GLU A 284 -0.41 17.15 4.41
CA GLU A 284 0.34 16.20 3.56
C GLU A 284 -0.33 14.83 3.49
N GLN A 285 -0.64 14.23 4.63
CA GLN A 285 -1.28 12.93 4.64
C GLN A 285 -2.66 12.96 3.96
N PHE A 286 -3.44 14.03 4.14
CA PHE A 286 -4.69 14.22 3.41
C PHE A 286 -4.47 14.27 1.89
N GLY A 287 -3.51 15.09 1.45
CA GLY A 287 -3.17 15.25 0.04
C GLY A 287 -2.72 13.94 -0.60
N TYR A 288 -1.86 13.20 0.09
CA TYR A 288 -1.41 11.88 -0.31
C TYR A 288 -2.56 10.89 -0.45
N GLY A 289 -3.50 10.84 0.50
CA GLY A 289 -4.67 9.94 0.42
C GLY A 289 -5.59 10.27 -0.75
N PHE A 290 -5.81 11.56 -0.97
CA PHE A 290 -6.61 12.06 -2.07
C PHE A 290 -6.00 11.72 -3.43
N GLY A 291 -4.70 11.99 -3.63
CA GLY A 291 -3.98 11.67 -4.87
C GLY A 291 -3.79 10.17 -5.12
N PHE A 292 -3.51 9.40 -4.06
CA PHE A 292 -3.34 7.96 -4.15
C PHE A 292 -4.61 7.24 -4.67
N THR A 293 -5.78 7.84 -4.45
CA THR A 293 -7.04 7.30 -4.96
C THR A 293 -7.13 7.42 -6.47
N ALA A 294 -6.70 8.54 -7.06
CA ALA A 294 -6.60 8.69 -8.52
C ALA A 294 -5.65 7.65 -9.13
N TYR A 295 -4.48 7.45 -8.51
CA TYR A 295 -3.51 6.46 -8.95
C TYR A 295 -4.09 5.04 -8.97
N THR A 296 -4.76 4.66 -7.89
CA THR A 296 -5.37 3.33 -7.77
C THR A 296 -6.47 3.13 -8.82
N MET A 297 -7.32 4.15 -9.03
CA MET A 297 -8.38 4.10 -10.04
C MET A 297 -7.83 4.00 -11.47
N PHE A 298 -6.74 4.72 -11.78
CA PHE A 298 -6.06 4.62 -13.07
C PHE A 298 -5.48 3.21 -13.29
N MET A 299 -4.88 2.61 -12.27
CA MET A 299 -4.37 1.24 -12.33
C MET A 299 -5.48 0.22 -12.59
N ILE A 300 -6.65 0.37 -11.93
CA ILE A 300 -7.84 -0.46 -12.19
C ILE A 300 -8.30 -0.28 -13.65
N MET A 301 -8.26 0.94 -14.19
CA MET A 301 -8.68 1.24 -15.57
C MET A 301 -7.81 0.51 -16.59
N VAL A 302 -6.49 0.61 -16.44
CA VAL A 302 -5.48 -0.06 -17.29
C VAL A 302 -5.61 -1.59 -17.22
N SER A 303 -6.06 -2.09 -16.07
CA SER A 303 -6.22 -3.52 -15.82
C SER A 303 -7.56 -4.06 -16.32
N ARG A 304 -8.36 -3.33 -17.10
CA ARG A 304 -9.60 -3.86 -17.67
C ARG A 304 -9.35 -4.94 -18.72
N GLY A 305 -10.29 -5.88 -18.83
CA GLY A 305 -10.27 -6.95 -19.83
C GLY A 305 -10.34 -8.35 -19.22
N GLU A 306 -10.01 -9.35 -20.05
CA GLU A 306 -10.09 -10.77 -19.71
C GLU A 306 -9.11 -11.16 -18.58
N TYR A 307 -7.89 -10.59 -18.58
CA TYR A 307 -6.83 -10.89 -17.62
C TYR A 307 -6.67 -9.84 -16.51
N LYS A 308 -7.79 -9.25 -16.08
CA LYS A 308 -7.78 -8.06 -15.22
C LYS A 308 -6.96 -8.17 -13.93
N THR A 309 -7.04 -9.33 -13.31
CA THR A 309 -6.34 -9.68 -12.07
C THR A 309 -4.83 -9.77 -12.25
N VAL A 310 -4.38 -10.36 -13.37
CA VAL A 310 -2.96 -10.44 -13.72
C VAL A 310 -2.41 -9.05 -14.06
N PHE A 311 -3.13 -8.28 -14.88
CA PHE A 311 -2.70 -6.93 -15.26
C PHE A 311 -2.61 -5.99 -14.05
N TYR A 312 -3.56 -6.09 -13.12
CA TYR A 312 -3.51 -5.34 -11.87
C TYR A 312 -2.32 -5.76 -11.00
N ALA A 313 -2.03 -7.06 -10.91
CA ALA A 313 -0.87 -7.55 -10.19
C ALA A 313 0.46 -7.05 -10.82
N ILE A 314 0.57 -7.00 -12.15
CA ILE A 314 1.72 -6.42 -12.84
C ILE A 314 1.83 -4.92 -12.51
N GLY A 315 0.74 -4.16 -12.62
CA GLY A 315 0.70 -2.73 -12.29
C GLY A 315 1.13 -2.44 -10.86
N THR A 316 0.59 -3.18 -9.88
CA THR A 316 0.98 -3.03 -8.46
C THR A 316 2.44 -3.39 -8.19
N GLY A 317 3.02 -4.35 -8.92
CA GLY A 317 4.44 -4.66 -8.82
C GLY A 317 5.33 -3.55 -9.37
N ILE A 318 4.96 -2.96 -10.52
CA ILE A 318 5.66 -1.81 -11.11
C ILE A 318 5.53 -0.59 -10.17
N MET A 319 4.35 -0.34 -9.60
CA MET A 319 4.15 0.69 -8.56
C MET A 319 5.11 0.48 -7.39
N ALA A 320 5.18 -0.76 -6.86
CA ALA A 320 6.02 -1.08 -5.73
C ALA A 320 7.50 -0.82 -6.04
N LEU A 321 7.95 -1.13 -7.26
CA LEU A 321 9.29 -0.79 -7.74
C LEU A 321 9.51 0.73 -7.80
N GLY A 322 8.53 1.47 -8.34
CA GLY A 322 8.54 2.93 -8.42
C GLY A 322 8.61 3.62 -7.06
N MET A 323 8.11 2.99 -6.00
CA MET A 323 8.32 3.46 -4.62
C MET A 323 9.63 2.99 -4.00
N MET A 324 10.03 1.75 -4.25
CA MET A 324 11.17 1.14 -3.58
C MET A 324 12.48 1.84 -3.97
N LEU A 325 12.71 2.06 -5.26
CA LEU A 325 13.98 2.62 -5.74
C LEU A 325 14.24 4.05 -5.21
N PRO A 326 13.28 5.00 -5.31
CA PRO A 326 13.50 6.35 -4.80
C PRO A 326 13.58 6.38 -3.26
N ALA A 327 12.79 5.55 -2.58
CA ALA A 327 12.85 5.44 -1.12
C ALA A 327 14.23 4.95 -0.64
N MET A 328 14.87 4.01 -1.36
CA MET A 328 16.20 3.52 -1.02
C MET A 328 17.29 4.59 -1.16
N SER A 329 17.20 5.45 -2.18
CA SER A 329 18.19 6.52 -2.39
C SER A 329 17.95 7.75 -1.50
N SER A 330 16.73 7.94 -1.00
CA SER A 330 16.33 9.15 -0.26
C SER A 330 17.26 9.52 0.92
N GLY A 331 17.68 8.55 1.73
CA GLY A 331 18.59 8.78 2.87
C GLY A 331 19.97 9.28 2.43
N TRP A 332 20.55 8.65 1.41
CA TRP A 332 21.85 9.08 0.86
C TRP A 332 21.78 10.48 0.22
N ILE A 333 20.66 10.80 -0.44
CA ILE A 333 20.43 12.15 -1.00
C ILE A 333 20.32 13.17 0.14
N GLN A 334 19.56 12.84 1.19
CA GLN A 334 19.37 13.70 2.37
C GLN A 334 20.69 13.94 3.11
N GLU A 335 21.53 12.92 3.31
CA GLU A 335 22.84 13.05 3.97
C GLU A 335 23.77 14.02 3.24
N LYS A 336 23.69 14.07 1.90
CA LYS A 336 24.53 14.95 1.07
C LYS A 336 24.02 16.38 0.97
N LEU A 337 22.70 16.55 0.91
CA LEU A 337 22.06 17.85 0.68
C LEU A 337 21.68 18.56 1.99
N GLY A 338 21.53 17.82 3.08
CA GLY A 338 20.87 18.28 4.30
C GLY A 338 19.35 18.44 4.12
N TYR A 339 18.62 18.62 5.22
CA TYR A 339 17.15 18.64 5.18
C TYR A 339 16.57 19.76 4.30
N ILE A 340 17.09 20.99 4.40
CA ILE A 340 16.58 22.14 3.63
C ILE A 340 16.65 21.88 2.11
N HIS A 341 17.84 21.55 1.59
CA HIS A 341 18.01 21.30 0.16
C HIS A 341 17.36 20.00 -0.29
N PHE A 342 17.21 19.02 0.61
CA PHE A 342 16.45 17.80 0.33
C PHE A 342 14.99 18.12 0.04
N TYR A 343 14.32 19.00 0.79
CA TYR A 343 12.93 19.35 0.49
C TYR A 343 12.76 20.17 -0.78
N TYR A 344 13.74 21.02 -1.14
CA TYR A 344 13.77 21.63 -2.48
C TYR A 344 13.96 20.59 -3.59
N TRP A 345 14.80 19.58 -3.36
CA TRP A 345 14.94 18.44 -4.26
C TRP A 345 13.62 17.70 -4.42
N ILE A 346 12.87 17.45 -3.33
CA ILE A 346 11.54 16.85 -3.40
C ILE A 346 10.63 17.65 -4.35
N LEU A 347 10.56 18.98 -4.21
CA LEU A 347 9.75 19.83 -5.09
C LEU A 347 10.13 19.66 -6.57
N LEU A 348 11.44 19.64 -6.89
CA LEU A 348 11.89 19.41 -8.26
C LEU A 348 11.47 18.03 -8.78
N THR A 349 11.51 17.02 -7.93
CA THR A 349 11.11 15.66 -8.29
C THR A 349 9.61 15.45 -8.40
N THR A 350 8.78 16.46 -8.11
CA THR A 350 7.33 16.44 -8.41
C THR A 350 7.06 16.66 -9.90
N ILE A 351 7.98 17.30 -10.63
CA ILE A 351 7.83 17.61 -12.07
C ILE A 351 7.53 16.35 -12.90
N PRO A 352 8.27 15.22 -12.74
CA PRO A 352 7.91 13.96 -13.39
C PRO A 352 6.47 13.52 -13.15
N SER A 353 5.91 13.69 -11.94
CA SER A 353 4.53 13.34 -11.63
C SER A 353 3.53 14.14 -12.47
N PHE A 354 3.76 15.45 -12.64
CA PHE A 354 2.91 16.30 -13.48
C PHE A 354 3.03 15.95 -14.97
N ILE A 355 4.25 15.66 -15.45
CA ILE A 355 4.49 15.25 -16.84
C ILE A 355 3.72 13.97 -17.16
N VAL A 356 3.86 12.92 -16.34
CA VAL A 356 3.14 11.66 -16.61
C VAL A 356 1.64 11.81 -16.49
N THR A 357 1.17 12.70 -15.60
CA THR A 357 -0.26 13.03 -15.49
C THR A 357 -0.79 13.68 -16.77
N ALA A 358 -0.01 14.58 -17.40
CA ALA A 358 -0.40 15.22 -18.66
C ALA A 358 -0.41 14.27 -19.85
N LEU A 359 0.49 13.26 -19.87
CA LEU A 359 0.62 12.30 -20.97
C LEU A 359 -0.45 11.20 -20.92
N VAL A 360 -1.00 10.92 -19.74
CA VAL A 360 -1.96 9.83 -19.54
C VAL A 360 -3.31 10.16 -20.19
N LYS A 361 -3.83 9.20 -20.95
CA LYS A 361 -5.16 9.27 -21.57
C LYS A 361 -6.16 8.52 -20.73
N ILE A 362 -7.17 9.23 -20.24
CA ILE A 362 -8.26 8.67 -19.44
C ILE A 362 -9.56 8.80 -20.22
N ASP A 363 -10.33 7.70 -20.25
CA ASP A 363 -11.69 7.70 -20.77
C ASP A 363 -12.56 8.69 -19.96
N PRO A 364 -13.18 9.69 -20.59
CA PRO A 364 -13.99 10.71 -19.91
C PRO A 364 -15.11 10.15 -19.03
N GLU A 365 -15.64 8.97 -19.36
CA GLU A 365 -16.74 8.34 -18.62
C GLU A 365 -16.25 7.42 -17.50
N TYR A 366 -14.93 7.19 -17.40
CA TYR A 366 -14.38 6.29 -16.41
C TYR A 366 -14.53 6.82 -14.98
N GLY A 367 -15.17 6.00 -14.13
CA GLY A 367 -15.40 6.28 -12.72
C GLY A 367 -16.65 7.10 -12.43
N LYS A 368 -17.37 7.60 -13.45
CA LYS A 368 -18.64 8.30 -13.23
C LYS A 368 -19.76 7.33 -12.84
N LYS A 369 -20.70 7.80 -12.03
CA LYS A 369 -22.01 7.16 -11.85
C LYS A 369 -22.72 7.08 -13.21
N ALA A 370 -23.21 5.90 -13.58
CA ALA A 370 -24.05 5.75 -14.76
C ALA A 370 -25.30 6.64 -14.60
N SER A 371 -25.57 7.49 -15.58
CA SER A 371 -26.79 8.27 -15.67
C SER A 371 -27.96 7.30 -15.73
N GLY A 372 -28.71 7.19 -14.63
CA GLY A 372 -29.98 6.46 -14.59
C GLY A 372 -31.08 7.22 -15.30
#